data_AF-A0A932WZ69-F1
#
_entry.id   AF-A0A932WZ69-F1
#
_cell.length_a   1.000
_cell.length_b   1.000
_cell.length_c   1.000
_cell.angle_alpha   90.00
_cell.angle_beta   90.00
_cell.angle_gamma   90.00
#
_symmetry.space_group_name_H-M   'P 1'
#
loop_
_entity.id
_entity.type
_entity.pdbx_description
1 polymer ?
#
loop_
_entity_poly.entity_id
_entity_poly.type
_entity_poly.pdbx_seq_one_letter_code
_entity_poly.pdbx_strand_id
1 'polypeptide(L)'
;REVTLAFQPEAAQAHTDALLVAVGSYALDRLLEHLRQQPAAVVGALPPRAAPVAGLPAYPSAVNGRILPGPWREEWLPVALALFRVKVMTDEAQEHLVPVVVDWEGRPRPDLVEVCRAAGLQPPPTDQSRTLSGPAEWLARALTAAEAPARAAAEQLARQAEQQAESRLRADLERLDAYYRELREDLTVDLRSAASRAVARVHEQAERIRRILEHTLPADGPLRKPEAQDRLLELRKRRRWPRREEAPFTPEDVDAAIAFLNQMVSPFTREQALNALGRDVERRLLRLEKRLEVAQQRREQAGPAPTREYDEARNRLEKEFERRAAETRERFQARALVTPVLLECLWYPRQVAEVAYVGRGEARLTAVWDAVRGVAEPSPCPRCGTALAEVWLCEAGHLTCPACRHTCRACGRTRCRPCGMAICAICQQPACDSCGGACPRCGGWTCAPDRRSCAVCQASQCARCAVSCSACDHALCSQHASTCGMCGRPACPEHLVVCRFCASQTCPEHGQQCGICGEGVCDAHRRPCASCGQRYCQACVSERDRCQTCLSLQPVGPATTEAILQRLAYAAPTFPAARIRQWWFARNRHYWIVLGRRWWRHHLFVLDAERREVRWRRSGWSLRAPRRPGDTGQGEAL
;
A
#
# COMPACT_ATOMS: atom_id res chain seq x y z
N ARG A 1 -43.08 40.41 28.77
CA ARG A 1 -44.12 39.36 28.62
C ARG A 1 -43.47 38.06 29.04
N GLU A 2 -44.05 37.36 30.01
CA GLU A 2 -43.62 36.00 30.33
C GLU A 2 -44.01 35.08 29.16
N VAL A 3 -43.12 34.15 28.81
CA VAL A 3 -43.33 33.18 27.73
C VAL A 3 -43.09 31.81 28.33
N THR A 4 -44.12 30.96 28.31
CA THR A 4 -44.03 29.58 28.75
C THR A 4 -43.41 28.75 27.63
N LEU A 5 -42.41 27.93 27.95
CA LEU A 5 -41.71 27.06 26.99
C LEU A 5 -41.93 25.60 27.38
N ALA A 6 -42.24 24.76 26.41
CA ALA A 6 -42.37 23.32 26.59
C ALA A 6 -41.28 22.60 25.80
N PHE A 7 -40.48 21.75 26.45
CA PHE A 7 -39.39 21.00 25.81
C PHE A 7 -39.78 19.56 25.43
N GLN A 8 -41.01 19.15 25.76
CA GLN A 8 -41.59 17.87 25.40
C GLN A 8 -42.95 18.09 24.72
N PRO A 9 -43.27 17.34 23.65
CA PRO A 9 -44.57 17.45 22.97
C PRO A 9 -45.76 17.28 23.92
N GLU A 10 -45.66 16.36 24.89
CA GLU A 10 -46.68 16.09 25.88
C GLU A 10 -46.91 17.29 26.81
N ALA A 11 -45.83 17.99 27.18
CA ALA A 11 -45.91 19.22 27.97
C ALA A 11 -46.54 20.38 27.18
N ALA A 12 -46.26 20.48 25.88
CA ALA A 12 -46.90 21.47 25.00
C ALA A 12 -48.39 21.17 24.79
N GLN A 13 -48.78 19.90 24.78
CA GLN A 13 -50.19 19.50 24.73
C GLN A 13 -50.93 19.82 26.05
N ALA A 14 -50.26 19.65 27.20
CA ALA A 14 -50.82 19.95 28.51
C ALA A 14 -50.93 21.47 28.80
N HIS A 15 -50.09 22.29 28.17
CA HIS A 15 -50.05 23.75 28.34
C HIS A 15 -50.21 24.44 26.98
N THR A 16 -51.45 24.74 26.60
CA THR A 16 -51.79 25.32 25.28
C THR A 16 -51.17 26.70 25.01
N ASP A 17 -50.74 27.40 26.04
CA ASP A 17 -50.03 28.69 25.98
C ASP A 17 -48.50 28.53 25.87
N ALA A 18 -47.97 27.31 26.05
CA ALA A 18 -46.55 27.04 25.97
C ALA A 18 -46.08 26.88 24.52
N LEU A 19 -44.96 27.52 24.18
CA LEU A 19 -44.31 27.32 22.89
C LEU A 19 -43.44 26.06 22.95
N LEU A 20 -43.72 25.10 22.06
CA LEU A 20 -42.88 23.91 21.92
C LEU A 20 -41.48 24.30 21.41
N VAL A 21 -40.47 23.99 22.20
CA VAL A 21 -39.05 24.10 21.86
C VAL A 21 -38.62 22.77 21.27
N ALA A 22 -38.66 22.69 19.95
CA ALA A 22 -38.25 21.53 19.19
C ALA A 22 -37.35 21.98 18.04
N VAL A 23 -36.59 21.04 17.48
CA VAL A 23 -35.72 21.34 16.34
C VAL A 23 -36.56 21.86 15.16
N GLY A 24 -36.18 23.02 14.60
CA GLY A 24 -36.95 23.73 13.57
C GLY A 24 -38.10 24.62 14.07
N SER A 25 -38.35 24.71 15.38
CA SER A 25 -39.40 25.58 15.93
C SER A 25 -38.93 27.05 16.08
N TYR A 26 -39.85 27.99 15.89
CA TYR A 26 -39.57 29.43 16.09
C TYR A 26 -39.06 29.74 17.51
N ALA A 27 -39.60 29.04 18.51
CA ALA A 27 -39.18 29.21 19.91
C ALA A 27 -37.71 28.80 20.11
N LEU A 28 -37.29 27.69 19.50
CA LEU A 28 -35.89 27.28 19.51
C LEU A 28 -35.02 28.30 18.78
N ASP A 29 -35.40 28.74 17.57
CA ASP A 29 -34.60 29.73 16.82
C ASP A 29 -34.41 31.03 17.62
N ARG A 30 -35.46 31.52 18.31
CA ARG A 30 -35.36 32.71 19.17
C ARG A 30 -34.50 32.47 20.41
N LEU A 31 -34.57 31.29 21.02
CA LEU A 31 -33.68 30.89 22.11
C LEU A 31 -32.23 30.84 21.65
N LEU A 32 -31.93 30.21 20.52
CA LEU A 32 -30.58 30.12 19.99
C LEU A 32 -30.01 31.49 19.60
N GLU A 33 -30.83 32.34 18.98
CA GLU A 33 -30.44 33.72 18.67
C GLU A 33 -30.16 34.52 19.94
N HIS A 34 -30.98 34.35 20.98
CA HIS A 34 -30.75 34.98 22.26
C HIS A 34 -29.45 34.47 22.92
N LEU A 35 -29.18 33.17 22.87
CA LEU A 35 -27.96 32.56 23.40
C LEU A 35 -26.71 33.07 22.68
N ARG A 36 -26.75 33.25 21.35
CA ARG A 36 -25.64 33.82 20.56
C ARG A 36 -25.29 35.26 20.96
N GLN A 37 -26.28 36.02 21.39
CA GLN A 37 -26.11 37.42 21.81
C GLN A 37 -25.60 37.53 23.25
N GLN A 38 -25.64 36.44 24.03
CA GLN A 38 -25.09 36.41 25.37
C GLN A 38 -23.63 35.91 25.35
N PRO A 39 -22.67 36.66 25.91
CA PRO A 39 -21.32 36.17 26.17
C PRO A 39 -21.35 35.25 27.40
N ALA A 40 -22.08 34.13 27.32
CA ALA A 40 -22.22 33.19 28.41
C ALA A 40 -21.45 31.91 28.07
N ALA A 41 -20.18 31.86 28.46
CA ALA A 41 -19.58 30.57 28.76
C ALA A 41 -20.33 30.06 29.99
N VAL A 42 -21.28 29.15 29.81
CA VAL A 42 -21.85 28.43 30.95
C VAL A 42 -20.71 27.61 31.53
N VAL A 43 -20.31 27.97 32.74
CA VAL A 43 -19.28 27.29 33.52
C VAL A 43 -19.99 26.38 34.50
N GLY A 44 -20.11 25.10 34.17
CA GLY A 44 -20.62 24.07 35.06
C GLY A 44 -19.52 23.10 35.47
N ALA A 45 -19.73 22.34 36.53
CA ALA A 45 -18.88 21.22 36.91
C ALA A 45 -19.66 19.91 36.75
N LEU A 46 -19.01 18.89 36.19
CA LEU A 46 -19.58 17.55 36.20
C LEU A 46 -19.48 16.98 37.61
N PRO A 47 -20.54 16.40 38.18
CA PRO A 47 -20.48 15.80 39.49
C PRO A 47 -19.58 14.56 39.46
N PRO A 48 -18.61 14.40 40.37
CA PRO A 48 -17.87 13.17 40.49
C PRO A 48 -18.83 12.04 40.90
N ARG A 49 -18.85 10.94 40.14
CA ARG A 49 -19.73 9.80 40.39
C ARG A 49 -19.14 8.79 41.36
N ALA A 50 -17.81 8.76 41.50
CA ALA A 50 -17.14 7.81 42.37
C ALA A 50 -15.80 8.35 42.90
N ALA A 51 -15.57 8.16 44.21
CA ALA A 51 -14.22 8.14 44.76
C ALA A 51 -13.44 6.95 44.14
N PRO A 52 -12.09 6.92 44.19
CA PRO A 52 -11.35 5.76 43.74
C PRO A 52 -11.81 4.59 44.61
N VAL A 53 -12.39 3.56 43.99
CA VAL A 53 -12.93 2.42 44.73
C VAL A 53 -11.78 1.76 45.49
N ALA A 54 -11.91 1.69 46.82
CA ALA A 54 -10.94 0.99 47.65
C ALA A 54 -10.80 -0.46 47.15
N GLY A 55 -9.64 -0.80 46.57
CA GLY A 55 -9.32 -2.15 46.12
C GLY A 55 -9.16 -2.35 44.60
N LEU A 56 -9.52 -1.38 43.74
CA LEU A 56 -9.16 -1.43 42.32
C LEU A 56 -7.83 -0.70 42.09
N PRO A 57 -6.77 -1.36 41.60
CA PRO A 57 -5.50 -0.69 41.37
C PRO A 57 -5.65 0.22 40.15
N ALA A 58 -5.79 1.53 40.40
CA ALA A 58 -5.67 2.57 39.37
C ALA A 58 -4.23 2.76 38.87
N TYR A 59 -3.33 1.87 39.29
CA TYR A 59 -1.91 1.89 38.98
C TYR A 59 -1.47 0.51 38.46
N PRO A 60 -0.52 0.46 37.52
CA PRO A 60 0.07 -0.80 37.05
C PRO A 60 0.66 -1.63 38.20
N SER A 61 0.55 -2.96 38.11
CA SER A 61 1.21 -3.84 39.09
C SER A 61 2.73 -3.82 38.92
N ALA A 62 3.48 -3.92 40.02
CA ALA A 62 4.95 -3.95 39.98
C ALA A 62 5.45 -5.38 39.83
N VAL A 63 6.17 -5.68 38.75
CA VAL A 63 6.72 -7.03 38.51
C VAL A 63 7.94 -7.32 39.41
N ASN A 64 8.75 -6.30 39.72
CA ASN A 64 10.00 -6.45 40.46
C ASN A 64 10.23 -5.33 41.48
N GLY A 65 9.26 -5.16 42.39
CA GLY A 65 9.34 -4.15 43.44
C GLY A 65 8.04 -4.07 44.22
N ARG A 66 7.90 -2.97 44.96
CA ARG A 66 6.68 -2.61 45.68
C ARG A 66 6.16 -1.27 45.19
N ILE A 67 4.85 -1.10 45.31
CA ILE A 67 4.16 0.15 44.99
C ILE A 67 3.92 0.89 46.30
N LEU A 68 4.31 2.15 46.35
CA LEU A 68 4.01 3.07 47.43
C LEU A 68 3.02 4.11 46.88
N PRO A 69 1.71 3.93 47.10
CA PRO A 69 0.70 4.85 46.59
C PRO A 69 0.84 6.21 47.30
N GLY A 70 0.83 7.29 46.52
CA GLY A 70 0.69 8.64 47.06
C GLY A 70 -0.76 8.99 47.40
N PRO A 71 -0.98 10.10 48.11
CA PRO A 71 -2.33 10.59 48.37
C PRO A 71 -2.99 11.05 47.07
N TRP A 72 -4.25 10.66 46.88
CA TRP A 72 -5.09 11.18 45.81
C TRP A 72 -5.39 12.66 46.03
N ARG A 73 -5.27 13.44 44.97
CA ARG A 73 -5.67 14.85 44.93
C ARG A 73 -6.66 15.03 43.80
N GLU A 74 -7.66 15.87 44.05
CA GLU A 74 -8.62 16.24 43.00
C GLU A 74 -8.01 17.32 42.11
N GLU A 75 -8.18 17.16 40.81
CA GLU A 75 -7.76 18.09 39.79
C GLU A 75 -8.93 18.29 38.83
N TRP A 76 -9.25 19.54 38.53
CA TRP A 76 -10.35 19.86 37.62
C TRP A 76 -9.79 20.42 36.33
N LEU A 77 -10.26 19.85 35.22
CA LEU A 77 -9.79 20.22 33.90
C LEU A 77 -10.93 20.76 33.05
N PRO A 78 -10.68 21.78 32.21
CA PRO A 78 -11.69 22.31 31.33
C PRO A 78 -11.98 21.33 30.19
N VAL A 79 -13.25 21.14 29.89
CA VAL A 79 -13.77 20.35 28.77
C VAL A 79 -14.80 21.20 28.05
N ALA A 80 -14.71 21.29 26.73
CA ALA A 80 -15.62 22.11 25.94
C ALA A 80 -16.75 21.24 25.40
N LEU A 81 -18.00 21.64 25.64
CA LEU A 81 -19.17 21.07 24.99
C LEU A 81 -19.63 22.05 23.91
N ALA A 82 -19.36 21.70 22.66
CA ALA A 82 -19.79 22.46 21.49
C ALA A 82 -21.05 21.84 20.89
N LEU A 83 -22.11 22.62 20.72
CA LEU A 83 -23.34 22.19 20.05
C LEU A 83 -23.40 22.78 18.65
N PHE A 84 -23.60 21.93 17.65
CA PHE A 84 -23.76 22.33 16.25
C PHE A 84 -25.17 22.04 15.76
N ARG A 85 -25.76 23.01 15.05
CA ARG A 85 -26.95 22.80 14.23
C ARG A 85 -26.48 22.27 12.89
N VAL A 86 -26.92 21.06 12.55
CA VAL A 86 -26.69 20.45 11.25
C VAL A 86 -28.01 20.43 10.49
N LYS A 87 -28.07 21.20 9.41
CA LYS A 87 -29.21 21.22 8.50
C LYS A 87 -28.89 20.41 7.26
N VAL A 88 -29.59 19.29 7.07
CA VAL A 88 -29.48 18.43 5.90
C VAL A 88 -30.62 18.77 4.95
N MET A 89 -30.30 19.07 3.70
CA MET A 89 -31.25 19.42 2.65
C MET A 89 -31.22 18.35 1.56
N THR A 90 -32.38 17.76 1.31
CA THR A 90 -32.67 16.86 0.18
C THR A 90 -33.92 17.41 -0.52
N ASP A 91 -34.90 16.55 -0.86
CA ASP A 91 -36.27 16.97 -1.14
C ASP A 91 -36.95 17.55 0.10
N GLU A 92 -36.53 17.11 1.29
CA GLU A 92 -36.96 17.62 2.59
C GLU A 92 -35.77 18.20 3.37
N ALA A 93 -36.04 19.22 4.19
CA ALA A 93 -35.05 19.78 5.11
C ALA A 93 -35.19 19.13 6.49
N GLN A 94 -34.12 18.47 6.94
CA GLN A 94 -34.00 17.89 8.27
C GLN A 94 -32.99 18.68 9.09
N GLU A 95 -33.25 18.84 10.38
CA GLU A 95 -32.36 19.54 11.29
C GLU A 95 -32.00 18.67 12.48
N HIS A 96 -30.73 18.69 12.87
CA HIS A 96 -30.18 17.91 13.96
C HIS A 96 -29.28 18.79 14.84
N LEU A 97 -29.24 18.47 16.14
CA LEU A 97 -28.29 19.05 17.09
C LEU A 97 -27.20 18.03 17.39
N VAL A 98 -25.97 18.34 16.96
CA VAL A 98 -24.79 17.47 17.11
C VAL A 98 -23.89 18.05 18.20
N PRO A 99 -23.84 17.44 19.39
CA PRO A 99 -22.87 17.81 20.41
C PRO A 99 -21.50 17.22 20.08
N VAL A 100 -20.45 17.96 20.41
CA VAL A 100 -19.08 17.51 20.35
C VAL A 100 -18.42 17.93 21.65
N VAL A 101 -17.83 16.96 22.35
CA VAL A 101 -17.04 17.23 23.55
C VAL A 101 -15.56 17.21 23.19
N VAL A 102 -14.82 18.21 23.65
CA VAL A 102 -13.37 18.34 23.44
C VAL A 102 -12.68 18.48 24.80
N ASP A 103 -11.66 17.67 25.07
CA ASP A 103 -10.92 17.73 26.33
C ASP A 103 -9.93 18.89 26.41
N TRP A 104 -9.30 19.02 27.59
CA TRP A 104 -8.30 20.05 27.88
C TRP A 104 -7.09 20.03 26.94
N GLU A 105 -6.78 18.90 26.29
CA GLU A 105 -5.71 18.77 25.29
C GLU A 105 -6.17 19.14 23.87
N GLY A 106 -7.44 19.50 23.69
CA GLY A 106 -8.01 19.81 22.38
C GLY A 106 -8.42 18.56 21.59
N ARG A 107 -8.60 17.40 22.23
CA ARG A 107 -8.97 16.16 21.56
C ARG A 107 -10.48 15.89 21.68
N PRO A 108 -11.16 15.49 20.59
CA PRO A 108 -12.56 15.08 20.66
C PRO A 108 -12.75 13.84 21.54
N ARG A 109 -13.74 13.90 22.44
CA ARG A 109 -14.10 12.85 23.41
C ARG A 109 -15.56 12.42 23.24
N PRO A 110 -15.87 11.60 22.22
CA PRO A 110 -17.24 11.14 21.98
C PRO A 110 -17.78 10.31 23.15
N ASP A 111 -16.91 9.66 23.92
CA ASP A 111 -17.26 8.89 25.12
C ASP A 111 -17.85 9.76 26.25
N LEU A 112 -17.62 11.07 26.23
CA LEU A 112 -18.11 12.00 27.25
C LEU A 112 -19.41 12.71 26.88
N VAL A 113 -19.86 12.62 25.62
CA VAL A 113 -21.06 13.34 25.13
C VAL A 113 -22.30 13.03 25.98
N GLU A 114 -22.61 11.75 26.16
CA GLU A 114 -23.78 11.34 26.94
C GLU A 114 -23.62 11.64 28.42
N VAL A 115 -22.38 11.61 28.94
CA VAL A 115 -22.12 11.94 30.33
C VAL A 115 -22.34 13.44 30.59
N CYS A 116 -21.87 14.30 29.70
CA CYS A 116 -22.11 15.74 29.78
C CYS A 116 -23.59 16.08 29.62
N ARG A 117 -24.32 15.39 28.72
CA ARG A 117 -25.77 15.58 28.53
C ARG A 117 -26.60 15.16 29.73
N ALA A 118 -26.25 14.05 30.37
CA ALA A 118 -27.02 13.48 31.47
C ALA A 118 -26.64 14.03 32.85
N ALA A 119 -25.58 14.83 32.96
CA ALA A 119 -25.08 15.34 34.23
C ALA A 119 -25.94 16.51 34.74
N GLY A 120 -26.41 16.40 35.98
CA GLY A 120 -26.86 17.57 36.75
C GLY A 120 -25.64 18.44 37.07
N LEU A 121 -25.39 19.46 36.25
CA LEU A 121 -24.26 20.36 36.41
C LEU A 121 -24.26 20.99 37.80
N GLN A 122 -23.11 20.96 38.47
CA GLN A 122 -22.88 21.63 39.73
C GLN A 122 -22.20 22.99 39.50
N PRO A 123 -22.32 23.95 40.44
CA PRO A 123 -21.53 25.16 40.37
C PRO A 123 -20.03 24.82 40.35
N PRO A 124 -19.21 25.58 39.61
CA PRO A 124 -17.78 25.31 39.51
C PRO A 124 -17.08 25.49 40.86
N PRO A 125 -15.93 24.82 41.09
CA PRO A 125 -15.14 25.02 42.31
C PRO A 125 -14.76 26.49 42.48
N THR A 126 -15.03 27.05 43.67
CA THR A 126 -14.89 28.49 43.98
C THR A 126 -13.49 29.05 43.74
N ASP A 127 -12.45 28.23 43.93
CA ASP A 127 -11.04 28.64 43.82
C ASP A 127 -10.48 28.54 42.37
N GLN A 128 -11.01 27.64 41.55
CA GLN A 128 -10.47 27.33 40.20
C GLN A 128 -11.19 28.08 39.08
N SER A 129 -12.35 28.68 39.36
CA SER A 129 -13.05 29.61 38.47
C SER A 129 -12.20 30.83 38.04
N ARG A 130 -11.09 31.11 38.74
CA ARG A 130 -10.23 32.29 38.54
C ARG A 130 -8.91 32.02 37.81
N THR A 131 -8.52 30.75 37.62
CA THR A 131 -7.15 30.37 37.21
C THR A 131 -6.97 30.08 35.72
N LEU A 132 -8.04 30.10 34.91
CA LEU A 132 -7.86 30.15 33.47
C LEU A 132 -7.36 31.55 33.10
N SER A 133 -6.04 31.72 33.03
CA SER A 133 -5.41 32.79 32.27
C SER A 133 -5.43 32.34 30.80
N GLY A 134 -6.38 32.84 30.01
CA GLY A 134 -6.55 32.49 28.59
C GLY A 134 -7.67 31.49 28.20
N PRO A 135 -8.84 31.46 28.87
CA PRO A 135 -9.94 30.54 28.54
C PRO A 135 -10.47 30.79 27.13
N ALA A 136 -10.42 32.03 26.64
CA ALA A 136 -10.87 32.38 25.29
C ALA A 136 -10.02 31.72 24.19
N GLU A 137 -8.69 31.71 24.34
CA GLU A 137 -7.80 31.07 23.35
C GLU A 137 -7.96 29.55 23.35
N TRP A 138 -8.09 28.95 24.53
CA TRP A 138 -8.35 27.51 24.63
C TRP A 138 -9.72 27.14 24.06
N LEU A 139 -10.78 27.90 24.39
CA LEU A 139 -12.13 27.69 23.85
C LEU A 139 -12.16 27.86 22.32
N ALA A 140 -11.42 28.82 21.77
CA ALA A 140 -11.29 28.98 20.33
C ALA A 140 -10.64 27.75 19.69
N ARG A 141 -9.53 27.24 20.26
CA ARG A 141 -8.90 25.99 19.80
C ARG A 141 -9.83 24.78 19.93
N ALA A 142 -10.58 24.69 21.03
CA ALA A 142 -11.54 23.62 21.27
C ALA A 142 -12.68 23.65 20.25
N LEU A 143 -13.21 24.84 19.92
CA LEU A 143 -14.21 25.01 18.87
C LEU A 143 -13.67 24.56 17.51
N THR A 144 -12.46 24.98 17.13
CA THR A 144 -11.81 24.52 15.90
C THR A 144 -11.63 23.00 15.87
N ALA A 145 -11.20 22.40 16.99
CA ALA A 145 -11.09 20.95 17.12
C ALA A 145 -12.45 20.23 17.04
N ALA A 146 -13.54 20.88 17.46
CA ALA A 146 -14.89 20.34 17.42
C ALA A 146 -15.54 20.39 16.03
N GLU A 147 -15.11 21.29 15.14
CA GLU A 147 -15.66 21.42 13.79
C GLU A 147 -15.48 20.16 12.93
N ALA A 148 -14.31 19.50 13.00
CA ALA A 148 -14.03 18.32 12.20
C ALA A 148 -14.97 17.13 12.56
N PRO A 149 -15.13 16.75 13.85
CA PRO A 149 -16.15 15.79 14.27
C PRO A 149 -17.57 16.20 13.87
N ALA A 150 -17.93 17.48 13.99
CA ALA A 150 -19.25 17.97 13.62
C ALA A 150 -19.53 17.82 12.10
N ARG A 151 -18.54 18.11 11.25
CA ARG A 151 -18.63 17.88 9.81
C ARG A 151 -18.72 16.39 9.47
N ALA A 152 -17.95 15.54 10.12
CA ALA A 152 -18.03 14.10 9.93
C ALA A 152 -19.42 13.54 10.29
N ALA A 153 -20.01 14.00 11.40
CA ALA A 153 -21.38 13.67 11.77
C ALA A 153 -22.40 14.20 10.75
N ALA A 154 -22.21 15.41 10.23
CA ALA A 154 -23.06 16.00 9.21
C ALA A 154 -23.02 15.22 7.88
N GLU A 155 -21.86 14.73 7.46
CA GLU A 155 -21.73 13.84 6.31
C GLU A 155 -22.45 12.51 6.53
N GLN A 156 -22.38 11.94 7.74
CA GLN A 156 -23.10 10.72 8.06
C GLN A 156 -24.62 10.94 8.00
N LEU A 157 -25.12 12.04 8.55
CA LEU A 157 -26.54 12.41 8.46
C LEU A 157 -26.97 12.67 7.02
N ALA A 158 -26.13 13.33 6.20
CA ALA A 158 -26.40 13.52 4.78
C ALA A 158 -26.52 12.20 4.02
N ARG A 159 -25.60 11.25 4.26
CA ARG A 159 -25.66 9.89 3.67
C ARG A 159 -26.94 9.15 4.09
N GLN A 160 -27.34 9.27 5.34
CA GLN A 160 -28.58 8.65 5.83
C GLN A 160 -29.82 9.27 5.18
N ALA A 161 -29.87 10.60 5.06
CA ALA A 161 -30.97 11.30 4.40
C ALA A 161 -31.05 10.94 2.91
N GLU A 162 -29.92 10.83 2.22
CA GLU A 162 -29.86 10.42 0.80
C GLU A 162 -30.40 8.99 0.61
N GLN A 163 -30.02 8.05 1.49
CA GLN A 163 -30.56 6.69 1.49
C GLN A 163 -32.07 6.65 1.73
N GLN A 164 -32.59 7.50 2.63
CA GLN A 164 -34.03 7.62 2.88
C GLN A 164 -34.76 8.26 1.69
N ALA A 165 -34.11 9.19 0.99
CA ALA A 165 -34.70 9.91 -0.12
C ALA A 165 -34.63 9.13 -1.46
N GLU A 166 -33.78 8.11 -1.57
CA GLU A 166 -33.59 7.30 -2.78
C GLU A 166 -34.90 6.64 -3.27
N SER A 167 -35.71 6.09 -2.35
CA SER A 167 -37.00 5.51 -2.73
C SER A 167 -37.98 6.55 -3.28
N ARG A 168 -37.93 7.77 -2.75
CA ARG A 168 -38.76 8.91 -3.21
C ARG A 168 -38.26 9.44 -4.56
N LEU A 169 -36.94 9.56 -4.74
CA LEU A 169 -36.33 9.90 -6.02
C LEU A 169 -36.75 8.91 -7.11
N ARG A 170 -36.70 7.61 -6.81
CA ARG A 170 -37.12 6.58 -7.77
C ARG A 170 -38.59 6.74 -8.16
N ALA A 171 -39.48 6.94 -7.19
CA ALA A 171 -40.90 7.18 -7.46
C ALA A 171 -41.12 8.46 -8.29
N ASP A 172 -40.35 9.53 -8.06
CA ASP A 172 -40.42 10.76 -8.84
C ASP A 172 -39.95 10.57 -10.29
N LEU A 173 -38.85 9.83 -10.48
CA LEU A 173 -38.34 9.51 -11.82
C LEU A 173 -39.31 8.61 -12.60
N GLU A 174 -39.92 7.63 -11.93
CA GLU A 174 -40.97 6.77 -12.53
C GLU A 174 -42.22 7.59 -12.91
N ARG A 175 -42.64 8.55 -12.07
CA ARG A 175 -43.73 9.48 -12.39
C ARG A 175 -43.40 10.38 -13.58
N LEU A 176 -42.19 10.93 -13.64
CA LEU A 176 -41.73 11.75 -14.76
C LEU A 176 -41.68 10.94 -16.06
N ASP A 177 -41.15 9.72 -16.03
CA ASP A 177 -41.10 8.85 -17.21
C ASP A 177 -42.50 8.50 -17.72
N ALA A 178 -43.44 8.18 -16.81
CA ALA A 178 -44.83 7.93 -17.17
C ALA A 178 -45.48 9.15 -17.86
N TYR A 179 -45.29 10.36 -17.31
CA TYR A 179 -45.80 11.60 -17.90
C TYR A 179 -45.25 11.86 -19.30
N TYR A 180 -43.93 11.76 -19.50
CA TYR A 180 -43.33 11.97 -20.82
C TYR A 180 -43.61 10.83 -21.80
N ARG A 181 -43.97 9.63 -21.32
CA ARG A 181 -44.47 8.54 -22.16
C ARG A 181 -45.84 8.89 -22.72
N GLU A 182 -46.78 9.31 -21.88
CA GLU A 182 -48.12 9.76 -22.30
C GLU A 182 -48.03 10.90 -23.33
N LEU A 183 -47.19 11.91 -23.07
CA LEU A 183 -47.01 13.04 -24.00
C LEU A 183 -46.44 12.63 -25.38
N ARG A 184 -45.61 11.58 -25.43
CA ARG A 184 -45.11 10.99 -26.70
C ARG A 184 -46.20 10.20 -27.42
N GLU A 185 -47.08 9.53 -26.69
CA GLU A 185 -48.23 8.82 -27.23
C GLU A 185 -49.23 9.80 -27.84
N ASP A 186 -49.55 10.90 -27.15
CA ASP A 186 -50.42 11.97 -27.65
C ASP A 186 -49.90 12.60 -28.94
N LEU A 187 -48.60 12.94 -28.99
CA LEU A 187 -47.94 13.44 -30.20
C LEU A 187 -48.12 12.47 -31.39
N THR A 188 -48.15 11.16 -31.11
CA THR A 188 -48.36 10.13 -32.13
C THR A 188 -49.81 10.08 -32.59
N VAL A 189 -50.78 10.26 -31.69
CA VAL A 189 -52.23 10.31 -31.99
C VAL A 189 -52.57 11.54 -32.85
N ASP A 190 -51.99 12.70 -32.54
CA ASP A 190 -52.22 13.94 -33.30
C ASP A 190 -51.77 13.82 -34.75
N LEU A 191 -50.64 13.17 -35.00
CA LEU A 191 -50.14 12.91 -36.35
C LEU A 191 -51.04 11.96 -37.14
N ARG A 192 -51.58 10.91 -36.50
CA ARG A 192 -52.57 10.01 -37.14
C ARG A 192 -53.83 10.77 -37.53
N SER A 193 -54.28 11.65 -36.66
CA SER A 193 -55.44 12.50 -36.91
C SER A 193 -55.19 13.50 -38.04
N ALA A 194 -53.99 14.09 -38.12
CA ALA A 194 -53.60 14.99 -39.21
C ALA A 194 -53.57 14.29 -40.58
N ALA A 195 -53.04 13.07 -40.65
CA ALA A 195 -53.01 12.26 -41.87
C ALA A 195 -54.42 11.88 -42.33
N SER A 196 -55.28 11.44 -41.40
CA SER A 196 -56.68 11.09 -41.69
C SER A 196 -57.48 12.28 -42.23
N ARG A 197 -57.27 13.48 -41.64
CA ARG A 197 -57.86 14.73 -42.15
C ARG A 197 -57.39 15.08 -43.57
N ALA A 198 -56.15 14.74 -43.95
CA ALA A 198 -55.66 14.98 -45.30
C ALA A 198 -56.36 14.11 -46.35
N VAL A 199 -56.61 12.84 -46.03
CA VAL A 199 -57.38 11.92 -46.90
C VAL A 199 -58.83 12.41 -47.05
N ALA A 200 -59.48 12.78 -45.95
CA ALA A 200 -60.85 13.29 -45.96
C ALA A 200 -60.99 14.55 -46.85
N ARG A 201 -60.02 15.47 -46.82
CA ARG A 201 -60.02 16.67 -47.68
C ARG A 201 -59.98 16.34 -49.18
N VAL A 202 -59.27 15.28 -49.57
CA VAL A 202 -59.20 14.86 -50.99
C VAL A 202 -60.56 14.32 -51.46
N HIS A 203 -61.22 13.51 -50.63
CA HIS A 203 -62.59 13.03 -50.91
C HIS A 203 -63.58 14.18 -51.00
N GLU A 204 -63.55 15.12 -50.05
CA GLU A 204 -64.46 16.25 -50.04
C GLU A 204 -64.27 17.14 -51.29
N GLN A 205 -63.02 17.45 -51.65
CA GLN A 205 -62.71 18.24 -52.83
C GLN A 205 -63.16 17.54 -54.11
N ALA A 206 -62.95 16.22 -54.20
CA ALA A 206 -63.41 15.40 -55.33
C ALA A 206 -64.94 15.45 -55.49
N GLU A 207 -65.68 15.29 -54.39
CA GLU A 207 -67.13 15.29 -54.40
C GLU A 207 -67.72 16.66 -54.76
N ARG A 208 -67.07 17.74 -54.31
CA ARG A 208 -67.42 19.12 -54.73
C ARG A 208 -67.25 19.29 -56.23
N ILE A 209 -66.09 18.90 -56.78
CA ILE A 209 -65.83 18.96 -58.22
C ILE A 209 -66.85 18.12 -58.99
N ARG A 210 -67.17 16.90 -58.50
CA ARG A 210 -68.16 16.01 -59.11
C ARG A 210 -69.52 16.69 -59.24
N ARG A 211 -70.02 17.29 -58.16
CA ARG A 211 -71.33 17.98 -58.16
C ARG A 211 -71.35 19.17 -59.12
N ILE A 212 -70.25 19.92 -59.23
CA ILE A 212 -70.13 21.03 -60.20
C ILE A 212 -70.24 20.51 -61.62
N LEU A 213 -69.50 19.45 -61.95
CA LEU A 213 -69.55 18.84 -63.27
C LEU A 213 -70.93 18.28 -63.57
N GLU A 214 -71.59 17.66 -62.59
CA GLU A 214 -72.97 17.17 -62.70
C GLU A 214 -73.98 18.29 -63.00
N HIS A 215 -73.84 19.47 -62.38
CA HIS A 215 -74.75 20.60 -62.63
C HIS A 215 -74.47 21.29 -63.96
N THR A 216 -73.21 21.32 -64.39
CA THR A 216 -72.77 22.12 -65.54
C THR A 216 -72.89 21.36 -66.85
N LEU A 217 -72.62 20.06 -66.81
CA LEU A 217 -72.60 19.21 -68.00
C LEU A 217 -74.02 18.68 -68.29
N PRO A 218 -74.50 18.76 -69.54
CA PRO A 218 -75.78 18.21 -69.97
C PRO A 218 -75.78 16.68 -69.84
N ALA A 219 -76.97 16.10 -69.66
CA ALA A 219 -77.14 14.66 -69.46
C ALA A 219 -76.78 13.84 -70.72
N ASP A 220 -77.16 14.32 -71.91
CA ASP A 220 -77.03 13.58 -73.18
C ASP A 220 -76.22 14.35 -74.24
N GLY A 221 -75.32 13.63 -74.93
CA GLY A 221 -74.55 14.12 -76.09
C GLY A 221 -73.03 14.33 -75.84
N PRO A 222 -72.16 14.13 -76.86
CA PRO A 222 -70.73 14.38 -76.74
C PRO A 222 -70.44 15.89 -76.72
N LEU A 223 -69.73 16.36 -75.70
CA LEU A 223 -69.28 17.75 -75.58
C LEU A 223 -67.83 17.90 -76.00
N ARG A 224 -67.51 19.03 -76.65
CA ARG A 224 -66.12 19.45 -76.86
C ARG A 224 -65.61 20.14 -75.58
N LYS A 225 -64.39 19.83 -75.18
CA LYS A 225 -63.72 20.39 -73.99
C LYS A 225 -63.84 21.92 -73.84
N PRO A 226 -63.69 22.74 -74.90
CA PRO A 226 -63.85 24.20 -74.80
C PRO A 226 -65.26 24.62 -74.37
N GLU A 227 -66.31 23.94 -74.85
CA GLU A 227 -67.71 24.28 -74.54
C GLU A 227 -68.03 24.01 -73.06
N ALA A 228 -67.52 22.90 -72.52
CA ALA A 228 -67.64 22.58 -71.11
C ALA A 228 -66.88 23.60 -70.22
N GLN A 229 -65.70 24.04 -70.67
CA GLN A 229 -64.91 25.07 -70.00
C GLN A 229 -65.59 26.42 -70.04
N ASP A 230 -66.13 26.83 -71.18
CA ASP A 230 -66.84 28.08 -71.33
C ASP A 230 -68.05 28.15 -70.40
N ARG A 231 -68.80 27.05 -70.25
CA ARG A 231 -69.90 26.96 -69.27
C ARG A 231 -69.43 27.09 -67.83
N LEU A 232 -68.31 26.45 -67.46
CA LEU A 232 -67.72 26.61 -66.12
C LEU A 232 -67.18 28.03 -65.91
N LEU A 233 -66.55 28.62 -66.91
CA LEU A 233 -66.08 30.01 -66.88
C LEU A 233 -67.26 30.98 -66.81
N GLU A 234 -68.40 30.67 -67.43
CA GLU A 234 -69.61 31.45 -67.32
C GLU A 234 -70.20 31.36 -65.90
N LEU A 235 -70.26 30.16 -65.31
CA LEU A 235 -70.60 29.96 -63.89
C LEU A 235 -69.68 30.78 -62.98
N ARG A 236 -68.36 30.78 -63.26
CA ARG A 236 -67.37 31.62 -62.56
C ARG A 236 -67.65 33.12 -62.73
N LYS A 237 -68.04 33.55 -63.93
CA LYS A 237 -68.28 34.97 -64.29
C LYS A 237 -69.59 35.53 -63.75
N ARG A 238 -70.57 34.70 -63.34
CA ARG A 238 -71.81 35.18 -62.72
C ARG A 238 -71.47 35.94 -61.42
N ARG A 239 -71.52 37.28 -61.49
CA ARG A 239 -70.98 38.21 -60.47
C ARG A 239 -71.80 38.32 -59.18
N ARG A 240 -73.03 37.79 -59.13
CA ARG A 240 -73.82 37.67 -57.90
C ARG A 240 -74.12 36.20 -57.65
N TRP A 241 -73.25 35.56 -56.88
CA TRP A 241 -73.56 34.30 -56.24
C TRP A 241 -74.58 34.61 -55.13
N PRO A 242 -75.77 34.00 -55.13
CA PRO A 242 -76.76 34.24 -54.08
C PRO A 242 -76.23 33.81 -52.70
N ARG A 243 -76.91 34.21 -51.62
CA ARG A 243 -76.55 33.80 -50.25
C ARG A 243 -76.39 32.26 -50.22
N ARG A 244 -75.40 31.79 -49.46
CA ARG A 244 -74.79 30.44 -49.46
C ARG A 244 -75.72 29.23 -49.69
N GLU A 245 -77.01 29.34 -49.42
CA GLU A 245 -78.00 28.28 -49.57
C GLU A 245 -78.36 27.97 -51.04
N GLU A 246 -78.23 28.94 -51.97
CA GLU A 246 -78.62 28.74 -53.38
C GLU A 246 -77.42 28.59 -54.33
N ALA A 247 -76.20 28.85 -53.86
CA ALA A 247 -74.98 28.83 -54.67
C ALA A 247 -74.03 27.75 -54.15
N PRO A 248 -74.17 26.49 -54.59
CA PRO A 248 -73.56 25.34 -53.91
C PRO A 248 -72.03 25.24 -54.00
N PHE A 249 -71.34 26.14 -54.71
CA PHE A 249 -69.91 26.03 -55.05
C PHE A 249 -69.17 27.37 -54.91
N THR A 250 -67.84 27.39 -54.85
CA THR A 250 -67.02 28.62 -54.85
C THR A 250 -66.30 28.83 -56.20
N PRO A 251 -65.78 30.04 -56.51
CA PRO A 251 -64.94 30.25 -57.68
C PRO A 251 -63.71 29.33 -57.72
N GLU A 252 -63.15 29.00 -56.56
CA GLU A 252 -62.03 28.07 -56.42
C GLU A 252 -62.44 26.63 -56.75
N ASP A 253 -63.65 26.22 -56.33
CA ASP A 253 -64.20 24.91 -56.68
C ASP A 253 -64.40 24.80 -58.21
N VAL A 254 -64.84 25.88 -58.85
CA VAL A 254 -64.98 25.98 -60.31
C VAL A 254 -63.62 25.96 -61.01
N ASP A 255 -62.62 26.67 -60.50
CA ASP A 255 -61.25 26.64 -61.03
C ASP A 255 -60.63 25.25 -60.93
N ALA A 256 -60.86 24.54 -59.82
CA ALA A 256 -60.44 23.15 -59.65
C ALA A 256 -61.14 22.21 -60.64
N ALA A 257 -62.44 22.41 -60.89
CA ALA A 257 -63.18 21.65 -61.91
C ALA A 257 -62.65 21.94 -63.33
N ILE A 258 -62.34 23.20 -63.66
CA ILE A 258 -61.72 23.57 -64.94
C ILE A 258 -60.35 22.92 -65.09
N ALA A 259 -59.51 22.96 -64.05
CA ALA A 259 -58.21 22.31 -64.03
C ALA A 259 -58.33 20.79 -64.23
N PHE A 260 -59.36 20.17 -63.65
CA PHE A 260 -59.68 18.76 -63.88
C PHE A 260 -60.10 18.49 -65.34
N LEU A 261 -61.02 19.28 -65.90
CA LEU A 261 -61.41 19.16 -67.31
C LEU A 261 -60.19 19.36 -68.24
N ASN A 262 -59.26 20.22 -67.86
CA ASN A 262 -58.03 20.48 -68.61
C ASN A 262 -57.13 19.24 -68.76
N GLN A 263 -57.25 18.27 -67.87
CA GLN A 263 -56.48 17.03 -67.92
C GLN A 263 -57.11 15.97 -68.84
N MET A 264 -58.33 16.19 -69.35
CA MET A 264 -58.97 15.31 -70.32
C MET A 264 -58.53 15.61 -71.76
N VAL A 265 -58.36 14.55 -72.57
CA VAL A 265 -57.60 14.56 -73.83
C VAL A 265 -58.50 14.54 -75.09
N SER A 266 -59.80 14.24 -74.98
CA SER A 266 -60.74 14.11 -76.11
C SER A 266 -62.14 14.64 -75.77
N PRO A 267 -63.08 14.78 -76.76
CA PRO A 267 -64.49 15.02 -76.48
C PRO A 267 -65.06 13.95 -75.54
N PHE A 268 -65.99 14.34 -74.68
CA PHE A 268 -66.52 13.46 -73.63
C PHE A 268 -68.01 13.73 -73.38
N THR A 269 -68.73 12.72 -72.90
CA THR A 269 -70.05 12.89 -72.29
C THR A 269 -69.93 13.22 -70.80
N ARG A 270 -71.00 13.70 -70.16
CA ARG A 270 -71.06 13.91 -68.70
C ARG A 270 -70.65 12.65 -67.94
N GLU A 271 -71.18 11.50 -68.34
CA GLU A 271 -70.85 10.22 -67.71
C GLU A 271 -69.36 9.87 -67.87
N GLN A 272 -68.77 10.10 -69.05
CA GLN A 272 -67.34 9.88 -69.27
C GLN A 272 -66.45 10.81 -68.45
N ALA A 273 -66.84 12.08 -68.25
CA ALA A 273 -66.12 13.03 -67.41
C ALA A 273 -66.20 12.66 -65.92
N LEU A 274 -67.39 12.26 -65.44
CA LEU A 274 -67.57 11.82 -64.06
C LEU A 274 -66.85 10.51 -63.78
N ASN A 275 -66.84 9.57 -64.72
CA ASN A 275 -66.06 8.34 -64.62
C ASN A 275 -64.54 8.60 -64.72
N ALA A 276 -64.11 9.61 -65.49
CA ALA A 276 -62.71 10.05 -65.50
C ALA A 276 -62.33 10.71 -64.16
N LEU A 277 -63.24 11.45 -63.53
CA LEU A 277 -63.04 12.05 -62.21
C LEU A 277 -62.97 10.95 -61.15
N GLY A 278 -63.92 10.02 -61.16
CA GLY A 278 -63.90 8.83 -60.31
C GLY A 278 -62.57 8.10 -60.43
N ARG A 279 -62.08 7.83 -61.64
CA ARG A 279 -60.77 7.19 -61.86
C ARG A 279 -59.57 8.06 -61.48
N ASP A 280 -59.61 9.38 -61.63
CA ASP A 280 -58.50 10.25 -61.17
C ASP A 280 -58.45 10.33 -59.64
N VAL A 281 -59.62 10.46 -59.02
CA VAL A 281 -59.81 10.45 -57.57
C VAL A 281 -59.38 9.11 -57.01
N GLU A 282 -59.87 8.00 -57.56
CA GLU A 282 -59.45 6.64 -57.19
C GLU A 282 -57.95 6.44 -57.40
N ARG A 283 -57.35 6.94 -58.49
CA ARG A 283 -55.88 6.88 -58.66
C ARG A 283 -55.12 7.76 -57.67
N ARG A 284 -55.67 8.90 -57.25
CA ARG A 284 -55.06 9.75 -56.21
C ARG A 284 -55.22 9.12 -54.84
N LEU A 285 -56.39 8.58 -54.53
CA LEU A 285 -56.71 7.83 -53.32
C LEU A 285 -55.86 6.58 -53.24
N LEU A 286 -55.85 5.72 -54.25
CA LEU A 286 -54.98 4.55 -54.30
C LEU A 286 -53.50 4.91 -54.18
N ARG A 287 -53.04 6.05 -54.73
CA ARG A 287 -51.67 6.54 -54.50
C ARG A 287 -51.45 7.00 -53.07
N LEU A 288 -52.43 7.66 -52.45
CA LEU A 288 -52.36 8.14 -51.07
C LEU A 288 -52.50 6.99 -50.06
N GLU A 289 -53.45 6.09 -50.27
CA GLU A 289 -53.68 4.84 -49.53
C GLU A 289 -52.49 3.91 -49.68
N LYS A 290 -51.95 3.68 -50.89
CA LYS A 290 -50.72 2.88 -51.04
C LYS A 290 -49.52 3.57 -50.39
N ARG A 291 -49.45 4.91 -50.39
CA ARG A 291 -48.43 5.64 -49.59
C ARG A 291 -48.68 5.48 -48.09
N LEU A 292 -49.95 5.44 -47.65
CA LEU A 292 -50.35 5.25 -46.27
C LEU A 292 -50.07 3.82 -45.81
N GLU A 293 -50.38 2.82 -46.63
CA GLU A 293 -50.22 1.38 -46.43
C GLU A 293 -48.74 1.00 -46.48
N VAL A 294 -47.97 1.50 -47.46
CA VAL A 294 -46.50 1.36 -47.44
C VAL A 294 -45.90 2.08 -46.24
N ALA A 295 -46.44 3.24 -45.83
CA ALA A 295 -46.01 3.90 -44.59
C ALA A 295 -46.43 3.13 -43.33
N GLN A 296 -47.56 2.40 -43.33
CA GLN A 296 -48.05 1.56 -42.25
C GLN A 296 -47.24 0.27 -42.14
N GLN A 297 -47.02 -0.45 -43.25
CA GLN A 297 -46.19 -1.66 -43.29
C GLN A 297 -44.72 -1.38 -42.96
N ARG A 298 -44.16 -0.27 -43.47
CA ARG A 298 -42.81 0.17 -43.04
C ARG A 298 -42.79 0.59 -41.56
N ARG A 299 -43.91 1.08 -41.00
CA ARG A 299 -44.03 1.45 -39.58
C ARG A 299 -44.16 0.24 -38.66
N GLU A 300 -44.87 -0.80 -39.07
CA GLU A 300 -44.98 -2.06 -38.31
C GLU A 300 -43.64 -2.80 -38.25
N GLN A 301 -42.80 -2.64 -39.28
CA GLN A 301 -41.48 -3.28 -39.35
C GLN A 301 -40.33 -2.42 -38.80
N ALA A 302 -40.44 -1.08 -38.78
CA ALA A 302 -39.32 -0.18 -38.45
C ALA A 302 -39.64 0.99 -37.50
N GLY A 303 -40.85 1.10 -36.93
CA GLY A 303 -41.28 2.26 -36.14
C GLY A 303 -41.61 3.50 -36.99
N PRO A 304 -42.13 4.60 -36.39
CA PRO A 304 -42.59 5.79 -37.12
C PRO A 304 -41.51 6.37 -38.04
N ALA A 305 -41.71 6.32 -39.36
CA ALA A 305 -40.89 7.07 -40.30
C ALA A 305 -40.96 8.57 -39.97
N PRO A 306 -39.83 9.24 -39.71
CA PRO A 306 -39.84 10.60 -39.22
C PRO A 306 -40.16 11.58 -40.34
N THR A 307 -41.18 12.39 -40.13
CA THR A 307 -41.13 13.74 -40.68
C THR A 307 -40.10 14.51 -39.85
N ARG A 308 -39.35 15.44 -40.47
CA ARG A 308 -38.40 16.31 -39.77
C ARG A 308 -39.04 16.97 -38.54
N GLU A 309 -40.30 17.39 -38.67
CA GLU A 309 -41.09 17.98 -37.58
C GLU A 309 -41.36 17.02 -36.40
N TYR A 310 -41.56 15.72 -36.66
CA TYR A 310 -41.77 14.71 -35.61
C TYR A 310 -40.48 14.42 -34.85
N ASP A 311 -39.36 14.22 -35.56
CA ASP A 311 -38.07 14.02 -34.91
C ASP A 311 -37.68 15.24 -34.08
N GLU A 312 -37.91 16.44 -34.58
CA GLU A 312 -37.66 17.68 -33.83
C GLU A 312 -38.57 17.79 -32.58
N ALA A 313 -39.84 17.40 -32.67
CA ALA A 313 -40.76 17.38 -31.53
C ALA A 313 -40.37 16.31 -30.49
N ARG A 314 -40.09 15.07 -30.91
CA ARG A 314 -39.65 13.98 -30.03
C ARG A 314 -38.34 14.34 -29.32
N ASN A 315 -37.35 14.82 -30.08
CA ASN A 315 -36.05 15.19 -29.52
C ASN A 315 -36.16 16.37 -28.53
N ARG A 316 -37.13 17.28 -28.72
CA ARG A 316 -37.43 18.33 -27.73
C ARG A 316 -37.96 17.75 -26.42
N LEU A 317 -38.93 16.84 -26.49
CA LEU A 317 -39.49 16.17 -25.31
C LEU A 317 -38.43 15.34 -24.57
N GLU A 318 -37.56 14.64 -25.31
CA GLU A 318 -36.49 13.84 -24.73
C GLU A 318 -35.46 14.70 -24.00
N LYS A 319 -35.00 15.79 -24.62
CA LYS A 319 -34.12 16.77 -23.96
C LYS A 319 -34.77 17.41 -22.74
N GLU A 320 -36.07 17.67 -22.81
CA GLU A 320 -36.79 18.23 -21.66
C GLU A 320 -36.88 17.21 -20.52
N PHE A 321 -37.20 15.96 -20.81
CA PHE A 321 -37.18 14.86 -19.84
C PHE A 321 -35.79 14.72 -19.21
N GLU A 322 -34.72 14.70 -19.99
CA GLU A 322 -33.35 14.61 -19.48
C GLU A 322 -33.03 15.76 -18.52
N ARG A 323 -33.40 16.99 -18.90
CA ARG A 323 -33.24 18.17 -18.05
C ARG A 323 -34.04 18.05 -16.74
N ARG A 324 -35.32 17.66 -16.81
CA ARG A 324 -36.18 17.50 -15.62
C ARG A 324 -35.72 16.37 -14.72
N ALA A 325 -35.25 15.26 -15.29
CA ALA A 325 -34.69 14.15 -14.56
C ALA A 325 -33.38 14.56 -13.87
N ALA A 326 -32.54 15.39 -14.51
CA ALA A 326 -31.34 15.96 -13.90
C ALA A 326 -31.68 16.93 -12.74
N GLU A 327 -32.62 17.87 -12.94
CA GLU A 327 -33.13 18.77 -11.90
C GLU A 327 -33.67 17.98 -10.69
N THR A 328 -34.41 16.91 -10.97
CA THR A 328 -34.95 16.02 -9.92
C THR A 328 -33.81 15.34 -9.17
N ARG A 329 -32.86 14.71 -9.87
CA ARG A 329 -31.70 14.09 -9.20
C ARG A 329 -30.92 15.09 -8.36
N GLU A 330 -30.70 16.32 -8.85
CA GLU A 330 -30.02 17.36 -8.08
C GLU A 330 -30.78 17.74 -6.81
N ARG A 331 -32.12 17.86 -6.87
CA ARG A 331 -32.96 18.13 -5.70
C ARG A 331 -32.80 17.08 -4.59
N PHE A 332 -32.61 15.82 -4.97
CA PHE A 332 -32.44 14.71 -4.04
C PHE A 332 -31.00 14.52 -3.55
N GLN A 333 -30.02 15.26 -4.08
CA GLN A 333 -28.65 15.23 -3.56
C GLN A 333 -28.59 15.90 -2.18
N ALA A 334 -28.14 15.15 -1.19
CA ALA A 334 -28.03 15.67 0.17
C ALA A 334 -26.94 16.74 0.29
N ARG A 335 -27.30 17.88 0.87
CA ARG A 335 -26.38 18.96 1.25
C ARG A 335 -26.48 19.21 2.74
N ALA A 336 -25.36 19.29 3.45
CA ALA A 336 -25.34 19.58 4.88
C ALA A 336 -24.68 20.92 5.20
N LEU A 337 -25.37 21.74 6.00
CA LEU A 337 -24.83 22.97 6.56
C LEU A 337 -24.59 22.77 8.05
N VAL A 338 -23.38 23.05 8.51
CA VAL A 338 -22.98 22.96 9.93
C VAL A 338 -22.82 24.36 10.48
N THR A 339 -23.50 24.67 11.58
CA THR A 339 -23.43 25.98 12.23
C THR A 339 -23.20 25.81 13.73
N PRO A 340 -22.15 26.41 14.32
CA PRO A 340 -21.98 26.41 15.76
C PRO A 340 -23.12 27.19 16.42
N VAL A 341 -23.65 26.63 17.51
CA VAL A 341 -24.80 27.18 18.24
C VAL A 341 -24.40 27.61 19.63
N LEU A 342 -23.72 26.73 20.36
CA LEU A 342 -23.39 26.90 21.75
C LEU A 342 -21.99 26.33 22.01
N LEU A 343 -21.25 26.98 22.89
CA LEU A 343 -19.97 26.50 23.39
C LEU A 343 -19.94 26.70 24.91
N GLU A 344 -19.94 25.60 25.65
CA GLU A 344 -19.89 25.60 27.11
C GLU A 344 -18.53 25.09 27.59
N CYS A 345 -18.09 25.60 28.75
CA CYS A 345 -16.88 25.14 29.42
C CYS A 345 -17.28 24.37 30.68
N LEU A 346 -17.03 23.08 30.71
CA LEU A 346 -17.35 22.20 31.82
C LEU A 346 -16.08 21.83 32.58
N TRP A 347 -16.10 21.94 33.90
CA TRP A 347 -15.05 21.43 34.77
C TRP A 347 -15.22 19.92 34.97
N TYR A 348 -14.23 19.18 34.52
CA TYR A 348 -14.16 17.73 34.58
C TYR A 348 -13.29 17.31 35.76
N PRO A 349 -13.87 16.69 36.82
CA PRO A 349 -13.08 16.22 37.95
C PRO A 349 -12.32 14.96 37.56
N ARG A 350 -11.00 14.99 37.78
CA ARG A 350 -10.16 13.81 37.83
C ARG A 350 -9.48 13.74 39.19
N GLN A 351 -9.08 12.54 39.57
CA GLN A 351 -8.22 12.35 40.73
C GLN A 351 -6.86 11.89 40.24
N VAL A 352 -5.80 12.47 40.79
CA VAL A 352 -4.42 12.14 40.45
C VAL A 352 -3.64 11.76 41.71
N ALA A 353 -2.77 10.77 41.58
CA ALA A 353 -1.87 10.37 42.64
C ALA A 353 -0.47 10.11 42.07
N GLU A 354 0.55 10.67 42.72
CA GLU A 354 1.94 10.31 42.44
C GLU A 354 2.25 8.96 43.08
N VAL A 355 2.52 7.95 42.26
CA VAL A 355 2.77 6.58 42.71
C VAL A 355 4.25 6.27 42.57
N ALA A 356 4.90 5.95 43.69
CA ALA A 356 6.31 5.56 43.69
C ALA A 356 6.46 4.03 43.56
N TYR A 357 7.32 3.62 42.65
CA TYR A 357 7.72 2.23 42.43
C TYR A 357 9.13 2.06 42.98
N VAL A 358 9.28 1.17 43.97
CA VAL A 358 10.54 0.97 44.69
C VAL A 358 10.98 -0.47 44.55
N GLY A 359 12.22 -0.68 44.11
CA GLY A 359 12.85 -1.98 43.96
C GLY A 359 14.36 -1.84 44.11
N ARG A 360 15.13 -2.21 43.07
CA ARG A 360 16.57 -1.90 43.01
C ARG A 360 16.87 -0.44 42.66
N GLY A 361 15.87 0.29 42.17
CA GLY A 361 15.88 1.74 42.00
C GLY A 361 14.57 2.33 42.53
N GLU A 362 14.34 3.61 42.25
CA GLU A 362 13.07 4.30 42.51
C GLU A 362 12.63 5.05 41.26
N ALA A 363 11.33 5.02 40.97
CA ALA A 363 10.72 5.79 39.90
C ALA A 363 9.29 6.18 40.30
N ARG A 364 8.74 7.24 39.68
CA ARG A 364 7.38 7.70 39.94
C ARG A 364 6.57 7.75 38.65
N LEU A 365 5.28 7.45 38.75
CA LEU A 365 4.28 7.68 37.71
C LEU A 365 3.06 8.33 38.32
N THR A 366 2.42 9.19 37.54
CA THR A 366 1.11 9.74 37.86
C THR A 366 0.04 8.69 37.51
N ALA A 367 -0.68 8.23 38.52
CA ALA A 367 -1.92 7.47 38.35
C ALA A 367 -3.08 8.45 38.22
N VAL A 368 -3.98 8.18 37.28
CA VAL A 368 -5.13 9.04 36.99
C VAL A 368 -6.41 8.21 37.12
N TRP A 369 -7.35 8.71 37.90
CA TRP A 369 -8.68 8.16 38.07
C TRP A 369 -9.71 9.15 37.52
N ASP A 370 -10.51 8.66 36.59
CA ASP A 370 -11.61 9.41 36.01
C ASP A 370 -12.81 9.36 36.97
N ALA A 371 -13.03 10.47 37.70
CA ALA A 371 -14.07 10.52 38.73
C ALA A 371 -15.50 10.56 38.14
N VAL A 372 -15.64 10.90 36.87
CA VAL A 372 -16.92 11.00 36.17
C VAL A 372 -17.33 9.64 35.61
N ARG A 373 -16.40 8.93 34.96
CA ARG A 373 -16.63 7.59 34.39
C ARG A 373 -16.42 6.47 35.41
N GLY A 374 -15.72 6.73 36.52
CA GLY A 374 -15.42 5.73 37.54
C GLY A 374 -14.43 4.66 37.07
N VAL A 375 -13.46 5.05 36.23
CA VAL A 375 -12.46 4.15 35.65
C VAL A 375 -11.05 4.71 35.83
N ALA A 376 -10.06 3.83 35.97
CA ALA A 376 -8.66 4.22 35.97
C ALA A 376 -8.17 4.46 34.54
N GLU A 377 -7.46 5.57 34.32
CA GLU A 377 -6.77 5.79 33.05
C GLU A 377 -5.41 5.08 33.08
N PRO A 378 -5.11 4.22 32.10
CA PRO A 378 -3.88 3.45 32.11
C PRO A 378 -2.68 4.37 31.89
N SER A 379 -1.71 4.35 32.80
CA SER A 379 -0.45 5.08 32.62
C SER A 379 0.28 4.54 31.38
N PRO A 380 0.72 5.38 30.43
CA PRO A 380 1.45 4.93 29.26
C PRO A 380 2.88 4.56 29.63
N CYS A 381 3.45 3.56 28.93
CA CYS A 381 4.85 3.23 29.08
C CYS A 381 5.72 4.42 28.63
N PRO A 382 6.64 4.94 29.46
CA PRO A 382 7.51 6.07 29.09
C PRO A 382 8.36 5.82 27.84
N ARG A 383 8.51 4.55 27.41
CA ARG A 383 9.30 4.18 26.24
C ARG A 383 8.48 3.98 24.96
N CYS A 384 7.39 3.22 25.01
CA CYS A 384 6.61 2.86 23.81
C CYS A 384 5.20 3.45 23.76
N GLY A 385 4.74 4.13 24.82
CA GLY A 385 3.40 4.71 24.90
C GLY A 385 2.27 3.72 25.17
N THR A 386 2.52 2.41 25.09
CA THR A 386 1.49 1.39 25.38
C THR A 386 1.00 1.48 26.83
N ALA A 387 -0.31 1.36 27.03
CA ALA A 387 -0.95 1.24 28.34
C ALA A 387 -0.26 0.18 29.21
N LEU A 388 0.08 0.55 30.45
CA LEU A 388 0.73 -0.33 31.40
C LEU A 388 -0.32 -1.05 32.27
N ALA A 389 -0.38 -2.37 32.18
CA ALA A 389 -1.03 -3.21 33.20
C ALA A 389 -0.03 -3.67 34.27
N GLU A 390 1.22 -3.90 33.85
CA GLU A 390 2.35 -4.23 34.72
C GLU A 390 3.56 -3.39 34.35
N VAL A 391 4.37 -3.02 35.33
CA VAL A 391 5.61 -2.27 35.16
C VAL A 391 6.81 -3.03 35.71
N TRP A 392 7.90 -2.95 34.98
CA TRP A 392 9.22 -3.38 35.43
C TRP A 392 10.10 -2.17 35.69
N LEU A 393 10.73 -2.14 36.86
CA LEU A 393 11.65 -1.09 37.30
C LEU A 393 13.10 -1.55 37.11
N CYS A 394 13.84 -0.83 36.28
CA CYS A 394 15.26 -1.12 36.08
C CYS A 394 16.12 -0.58 37.23
N GLU A 395 17.38 -1.06 37.34
CA GLU A 395 18.33 -0.60 38.36
C GLU A 395 18.67 0.90 38.26
N ALA A 396 18.48 1.51 37.08
CA ALA A 396 18.67 2.94 36.86
C ALA A 396 17.41 3.78 37.07
N GLY A 397 16.31 3.20 37.58
CA GLY A 397 15.08 3.95 37.87
C GLY A 397 14.15 4.18 36.66
N HIS A 398 14.29 3.40 35.57
CA HIS A 398 13.35 3.48 34.45
C HIS A 398 12.21 2.48 34.59
N LEU A 399 10.98 2.94 34.34
CA LEU A 399 9.79 2.09 34.27
C LEU A 399 9.51 1.70 32.82
N THR A 400 9.31 0.40 32.58
CA THR A 400 9.02 -0.13 31.24
C THR A 400 7.96 -1.22 31.27
N CYS A 401 7.21 -1.34 30.17
CA CYS A 401 6.33 -2.49 29.94
C CYS A 401 7.14 -3.78 29.71
N PRO A 402 6.52 -4.97 29.81
CA PRO A 402 7.17 -6.24 29.54
C PRO A 402 7.84 -6.36 28.16
N ALA A 403 7.35 -5.64 27.14
CA ALA A 403 7.92 -5.64 25.80
C ALA A 403 9.19 -4.78 25.66
N CYS A 404 9.39 -3.81 26.55
CA CYS A 404 10.53 -2.89 26.51
C CYS A 404 11.70 -3.30 27.42
N ARG A 405 11.54 -4.40 28.17
CA ARG A 405 12.63 -5.08 28.89
C ARG A 405 13.19 -6.22 28.05
N HIS A 406 14.50 -6.39 28.08
CA HIS A 406 15.19 -7.43 27.33
C HIS A 406 16.21 -8.12 28.21
N THR A 407 16.31 -9.44 28.08
CA THR A 407 17.34 -10.24 28.75
C THR A 407 18.57 -10.34 27.86
N CYS A 408 19.73 -9.92 28.35
CA CYS A 408 20.97 -10.02 27.60
C CYS A 408 21.33 -11.49 27.35
N ARG A 409 21.49 -11.87 26.08
CA ARG A 409 21.91 -13.23 25.69
C ARG A 409 23.26 -13.65 26.28
N ALA A 410 24.16 -12.71 26.52
CA ALA A 410 25.52 -13.02 26.96
C ALA A 410 25.64 -13.16 28.49
N CYS A 411 25.03 -12.27 29.27
CA CYS A 411 25.16 -12.27 30.74
C CYS A 411 23.88 -12.68 31.48
N GLY A 412 22.76 -12.88 30.79
CA GLY A 412 21.46 -13.24 31.39
C GLY A 412 20.77 -12.13 32.17
N ARG A 413 21.36 -10.93 32.29
CA ARG A 413 20.75 -9.81 33.03
C ARG A 413 19.67 -9.13 32.20
N THR A 414 18.53 -8.83 32.82
CA THR A 414 17.45 -8.06 32.20
C THR A 414 17.71 -6.57 32.33
N ARG A 415 17.57 -5.83 31.22
CA ARG A 415 17.72 -4.37 31.16
C ARG A 415 16.66 -3.78 30.26
N CYS A 416 16.28 -2.53 30.52
CA CYS A 416 15.49 -1.76 29.57
C CYS A 416 16.39 -1.22 28.46
N ARG A 417 15.83 -1.01 27.26
CA ARG A 417 16.58 -0.48 26.11
C ARG A 417 17.35 0.83 26.37
N PRO A 418 16.81 1.81 27.14
CA PRO A 418 17.56 3.02 27.50
C PRO A 418 18.84 2.77 28.31
N CYS A 419 18.97 1.65 29.02
CA CYS A 419 20.13 1.33 29.85
C CYS A 419 21.22 0.54 29.10
N GLY A 420 21.32 0.76 27.79
CA GLY A 420 22.37 0.19 26.95
C GLY A 420 22.09 -1.24 26.52
N MET A 421 21.00 -1.45 25.76
CA MET A 421 20.74 -2.70 25.05
C MET A 421 20.71 -2.46 23.54
N ALA A 422 21.42 -3.34 22.81
CA ALA A 422 21.45 -3.36 21.36
C ALA A 422 21.10 -4.75 20.83
N ILE A 423 20.69 -4.80 19.56
CA ILE A 423 20.39 -6.05 18.86
C ILE A 423 21.64 -6.50 18.11
N CYS A 424 22.05 -7.76 18.30
CA CYS A 424 23.19 -8.32 17.59
C CYS A 424 22.90 -8.47 16.09
N ALA A 425 23.75 -7.90 15.23
CA ALA A 425 23.62 -8.01 13.77
C ALA A 425 23.82 -9.45 13.22
N ILE A 426 24.29 -10.38 14.06
CA ILE A 426 24.53 -11.79 13.69
C ILE A 426 23.36 -12.68 14.13
N CYS A 427 23.09 -12.79 15.43
CA CYS A 427 22.02 -13.66 15.94
C CYS A 427 20.65 -12.99 16.15
N GLN A 428 20.55 -11.67 15.95
CA GLN A 428 19.32 -10.87 16.17
C GLN A 428 18.78 -10.91 17.62
N GLN A 429 19.61 -11.32 18.58
CA GLN A 429 19.25 -11.35 19.99
C GLN A 429 19.76 -10.09 20.72
N PRO A 430 19.03 -9.61 21.74
CA PRO A 430 19.42 -8.46 22.52
C PRO A 430 20.62 -8.78 23.42
N ALA A 431 21.57 -7.85 23.51
CA ALA A 431 22.64 -7.91 24.49
C ALA A 431 23.02 -6.50 24.98
N CYS A 432 23.56 -6.43 26.20
CA CYS A 432 23.93 -5.15 26.81
C CYS A 432 25.24 -4.62 26.22
N ASP A 433 25.45 -3.31 26.30
CA ASP A 433 26.64 -2.64 25.76
C ASP A 433 27.95 -3.16 26.37
N SER A 434 27.93 -3.60 27.63
CA SER A 434 29.10 -4.24 28.27
C SER A 434 29.41 -5.65 27.74
N CYS A 435 28.46 -6.29 27.07
CA CYS A 435 28.60 -7.63 26.50
C CYS A 435 28.58 -7.61 24.97
N GLY A 436 28.90 -6.48 24.34
CA GLY A 436 29.01 -6.39 22.90
C GLY A 436 29.68 -5.09 22.47
N GLY A 437 29.53 -4.75 21.19
CA GLY A 437 30.03 -3.49 20.66
C GLY A 437 30.04 -3.48 19.14
N ALA A 438 30.42 -2.35 18.54
CA ALA A 438 30.57 -2.21 17.10
C ALA A 438 31.75 -3.04 16.55
N CYS A 439 31.54 -3.75 15.45
CA CYS A 439 32.61 -4.41 14.72
C CYS A 439 33.45 -3.34 13.98
N PRO A 440 34.79 -3.32 14.12
CA PRO A 440 35.62 -2.31 13.47
C PRO A 440 35.63 -2.40 11.93
N ARG A 441 35.19 -3.53 11.36
CA ARG A 441 35.15 -3.75 9.90
C ARG A 441 33.83 -3.31 9.25
N CYS A 442 32.69 -3.67 9.84
CA CYS A 442 31.37 -3.40 9.26
C CYS A 442 30.53 -2.38 10.03
N GLY A 443 31.00 -1.89 11.18
CA GLY A 443 30.27 -1.00 12.08
C GLY A 443 29.12 -1.67 12.86
N GLY A 444 28.64 -2.84 12.43
CA GLY A 444 27.52 -3.54 13.04
C GLY A 444 27.76 -3.94 14.50
N TRP A 445 26.79 -3.66 15.36
CA TRP A 445 26.85 -4.04 16.78
C TRP A 445 26.70 -5.56 16.93
N THR A 446 27.61 -6.19 17.67
CA THR A 446 27.69 -7.65 17.82
C THR A 446 27.90 -8.02 19.27
N CYS A 447 27.14 -8.99 19.76
CA CYS A 447 27.29 -9.51 21.12
C CYS A 447 28.59 -10.33 21.28
N ALA A 448 29.08 -10.45 22.51
CA ALA A 448 30.33 -11.15 22.83
C ALA A 448 30.37 -12.61 22.33
N PRO A 449 29.29 -13.41 22.40
CA PRO A 449 29.29 -14.77 21.83
C PRO A 449 29.54 -14.83 20.32
N ASP A 450 29.09 -13.82 19.58
CA ASP A 450 29.25 -13.74 18.11
C ASP A 450 30.49 -12.93 17.69
N ARG A 451 31.35 -12.59 18.66
CA ARG A 451 32.63 -11.90 18.42
C ARG A 451 33.77 -12.92 18.38
N ARG A 452 34.75 -12.63 17.51
CA ARG A 452 35.99 -13.39 17.35
C ARG A 452 37.16 -12.43 17.47
N SER A 453 38.20 -12.83 18.19
CA SER A 453 39.44 -12.05 18.34
C SER A 453 40.47 -12.50 17.33
N CYS A 454 41.10 -11.56 16.65
CA CYS A 454 42.21 -11.86 15.74
C CYS A 454 43.38 -12.48 16.50
N ALA A 455 43.88 -13.64 16.08
CA ALA A 455 45.03 -14.28 16.74
C ALA A 455 46.33 -13.47 16.66
N VAL A 456 46.43 -12.53 15.71
CA VAL A 456 47.63 -11.69 15.51
C VAL A 456 47.57 -10.38 16.31
N CYS A 457 46.46 -9.64 16.22
CA CYS A 457 46.35 -8.30 16.84
C CYS A 457 45.31 -8.19 17.95
N GLN A 458 44.64 -9.29 18.30
CA GLN A 458 43.57 -9.38 19.32
C GLN A 458 42.33 -8.49 19.06
N ALA A 459 42.28 -7.74 17.95
CA ALA A 459 41.12 -6.95 17.57
C ALA A 459 39.87 -7.83 17.42
N SER A 460 38.81 -7.47 18.15
CA SER A 460 37.54 -8.19 18.19
C SER A 460 36.64 -7.77 17.02
N GLN A 461 36.22 -8.72 16.19
CA GLN A 461 35.34 -8.52 15.04
C GLN A 461 34.14 -9.45 15.13
N CYS A 462 33.07 -9.17 14.38
CA CYS A 462 31.95 -10.10 14.30
C CYS A 462 32.35 -11.38 13.58
N ALA A 463 31.69 -12.49 13.90
CA ALA A 463 31.95 -13.81 13.32
C ALA A 463 31.84 -13.83 11.78
N ARG A 464 31.04 -12.93 11.18
CA ARG A 464 30.94 -12.77 9.72
C ARG A 464 32.17 -12.10 9.10
N CYS A 465 32.78 -11.16 9.82
CA CYS A 465 33.93 -10.40 9.34
C CYS A 465 35.26 -11.09 9.63
N ALA A 466 35.30 -11.96 10.63
CA ALA A 466 36.44 -12.79 10.93
C ALA A 466 36.62 -13.89 9.89
N VAL A 467 37.87 -14.15 9.51
CA VAL A 467 38.26 -15.21 8.58
C VAL A 467 39.07 -16.24 9.34
N SER A 468 38.83 -17.53 9.14
CA SER A 468 39.58 -18.59 9.84
C SER A 468 40.77 -19.04 9.01
N CYS A 469 41.94 -19.20 9.64
CA CYS A 469 43.11 -19.75 8.97
C CYS A 469 42.87 -21.20 8.56
N SER A 470 43.07 -21.54 7.30
CA SER A 470 42.89 -22.91 6.80
C SER A 470 43.88 -23.96 7.36
N ALA A 471 44.93 -23.53 8.07
CA ALA A 471 45.93 -24.42 8.65
C ALA A 471 45.76 -24.63 10.17
N CYS A 472 45.23 -23.66 10.90
CA CYS A 472 45.11 -23.72 12.37
C CYS A 472 43.75 -23.27 12.93
N ASP A 473 42.79 -22.95 12.07
CA ASP A 473 41.43 -22.48 12.39
C ASP A 473 41.34 -21.22 13.26
N HIS A 474 42.46 -20.58 13.59
CA HIS A 474 42.48 -19.31 14.31
C HIS A 474 41.78 -18.21 13.50
N ALA A 475 40.98 -17.39 14.19
CA ALA A 475 40.30 -16.25 13.61
C ALA A 475 41.29 -15.11 13.30
N LEU A 476 41.12 -14.48 12.15
CA LEU A 476 41.97 -13.42 11.63
C LEU A 476 41.11 -12.22 11.19
N CYS A 477 41.65 -11.02 11.37
CA CYS A 477 41.09 -9.82 10.72
C CYS A 477 41.44 -9.78 9.25
N SER A 478 40.73 -8.97 8.47
CA SER A 478 41.01 -8.78 7.04
C SER A 478 42.42 -8.24 6.75
N GLN A 479 43.10 -7.61 7.72
CA GLN A 479 44.47 -7.13 7.56
C GLN A 479 45.52 -8.22 7.80
N HIS A 480 45.21 -9.25 8.60
CA HIS A 480 46.13 -10.34 8.93
C HIS A 480 45.75 -11.66 8.26
N ALA A 481 44.64 -11.69 7.51
CA ALA A 481 44.28 -12.80 6.65
C ALA A 481 44.80 -12.54 5.24
N SER A 482 45.79 -13.32 4.81
CA SER A 482 46.24 -13.36 3.43
C SER A 482 45.79 -14.66 2.77
N THR A 483 45.68 -14.68 1.45
CA THR A 483 45.19 -15.85 0.70
C THR A 483 46.34 -16.60 0.04
N CYS A 484 46.24 -17.92 -0.01
CA CYS A 484 47.16 -18.73 -0.79
C CYS A 484 46.95 -18.46 -2.28
N GLY A 485 48.01 -18.05 -3.00
CA GLY A 485 47.96 -17.80 -4.44
C GLY A 485 47.69 -19.02 -5.31
N MET A 486 47.64 -20.24 -4.74
CA MET A 486 47.33 -21.48 -5.46
C MET A 486 45.92 -22.00 -5.20
N CYS A 487 45.40 -21.94 -3.96
CA CYS A 487 44.07 -22.46 -3.62
C CYS A 487 43.07 -21.40 -3.15
N GLY A 488 43.49 -20.13 -3.02
CA GLY A 488 42.65 -19.02 -2.56
C GLY A 488 42.28 -19.06 -1.07
N ARG A 489 42.62 -20.14 -0.35
CA ARG A 489 42.25 -20.28 1.06
C ARG A 489 43.01 -19.29 1.93
N PRO A 490 42.35 -18.70 2.95
CA PRO A 490 42.98 -17.78 3.88
C PRO A 490 43.97 -18.52 4.81
N ALA A 491 45.08 -17.86 5.13
CA ALA A 491 46.06 -18.31 6.09
C ALA A 491 46.62 -17.13 6.88
N CYS A 492 47.07 -17.40 8.11
CA CYS A 492 47.77 -16.41 8.91
C CYS A 492 49.21 -16.24 8.39
N PRO A 493 49.90 -15.13 8.75
CA PRO A 493 51.26 -14.86 8.30
C PRO A 493 52.25 -15.98 8.62
N GLU A 494 52.08 -16.65 9.76
CA GLU A 494 52.92 -17.77 10.20
C GLU A 494 52.78 -19.03 9.34
N HIS A 495 51.62 -19.24 8.71
CA HIS A 495 51.35 -20.41 7.86
C HIS A 495 51.50 -20.09 6.37
N LEU A 496 52.09 -18.96 6.01
CA LEU A 496 52.35 -18.58 4.62
C LEU A 496 53.83 -18.72 4.27
N VAL A 497 54.07 -19.39 3.16
CA VAL A 497 55.39 -19.55 2.55
C VAL A 497 55.44 -18.64 1.32
N VAL A 498 56.36 -17.69 1.32
CA VAL A 498 56.63 -16.81 0.16
C VAL A 498 57.58 -17.52 -0.79
N CYS A 499 57.16 -17.68 -2.05
CA CYS A 499 58.00 -18.30 -3.06
C CYS A 499 59.10 -17.33 -3.54
N ARG A 500 60.37 -17.69 -3.42
CA ARG A 500 61.48 -16.82 -3.86
C ARG A 500 61.52 -16.50 -5.36
N PHE A 501 60.84 -17.30 -6.21
CA PHE A 501 60.92 -17.14 -7.67
C PHE A 501 59.80 -16.28 -8.24
N CYS A 502 58.60 -16.35 -7.67
CA CYS A 502 57.43 -15.62 -8.15
C CYS A 502 56.78 -14.72 -7.09
N ALA A 503 57.39 -14.61 -5.90
CA ALA A 503 56.89 -13.88 -4.74
C ALA A 503 55.49 -14.28 -4.25
N SER A 504 54.88 -15.33 -4.80
CA SER A 504 53.54 -15.76 -4.40
C SER A 504 53.54 -16.37 -3.01
N GLN A 505 52.53 -16.01 -2.21
CA GLN A 505 52.31 -16.55 -0.87
C GLN A 505 51.49 -17.84 -0.99
N THR A 506 51.94 -18.90 -0.35
CA THR A 506 51.32 -20.23 -0.44
C THR A 506 51.10 -20.83 0.93
N CYS A 507 50.00 -21.56 1.11
CA CYS A 507 49.78 -22.31 2.34
C CYS A 507 50.77 -23.50 2.44
N PRO A 508 50.89 -24.16 3.61
CA PRO A 508 51.89 -25.21 3.82
C PRO A 508 51.70 -26.45 2.94
N GLU A 509 50.50 -26.63 2.38
CA GLU A 509 50.19 -27.70 1.41
C GLU A 509 50.76 -27.41 0.02
N HIS A 510 50.83 -26.14 -0.39
CA HIS A 510 51.21 -25.71 -1.74
C HIS A 510 52.61 -25.08 -1.82
N GLY A 511 53.28 -24.90 -0.68
CA GLY A 511 54.62 -24.36 -0.60
C GLY A 511 55.34 -24.80 0.66
N GLN A 512 56.64 -25.04 0.53
CA GLN A 512 57.50 -25.50 1.63
C GLN A 512 58.89 -24.88 1.51
N GLN A 513 59.64 -24.87 2.61
CA GLN A 513 61.05 -24.52 2.59
C GLN A 513 61.85 -25.59 1.84
N CYS A 514 62.78 -25.16 0.98
CA CYS A 514 63.65 -26.05 0.26
C CYS A 514 64.69 -26.66 1.22
N GLY A 515 64.77 -27.99 1.31
CA GLY A 515 65.70 -28.66 2.22
C GLY A 515 67.19 -28.45 1.93
N ILE A 516 67.54 -27.81 0.81
CA ILE A 516 68.93 -27.47 0.46
C ILE A 516 69.24 -26.03 0.83
N CYS A 517 68.52 -25.06 0.26
CA CYS A 517 68.81 -23.63 0.46
C CYS A 517 68.01 -22.98 1.61
N GLY A 518 66.97 -23.62 2.12
CA GLY A 518 66.09 -23.09 3.17
C GLY A 518 64.99 -22.14 2.69
N GLU A 519 65.11 -21.60 1.48
CA GLU A 519 64.15 -20.65 0.92
C GLU A 519 62.76 -21.25 0.70
N GLY A 520 61.71 -20.44 0.91
CA GLY A 520 60.32 -20.79 0.61
C GLY A 520 60.07 -20.92 -0.90
N VAL A 521 59.42 -22.00 -1.32
CA VAL A 521 59.16 -22.27 -2.74
C VAL A 521 57.79 -22.93 -2.92
N CYS A 522 56.99 -22.40 -3.85
CA CYS A 522 55.71 -23.01 -4.23
C CYS A 522 55.91 -24.28 -5.06
N ASP A 523 54.90 -25.14 -5.12
CA ASP A 523 55.01 -26.44 -5.78
C ASP A 523 55.33 -26.36 -7.28
N ALA A 524 54.90 -25.30 -7.96
CA ALA A 524 55.22 -25.04 -9.37
C ALA A 524 56.73 -24.85 -9.62
N HIS A 525 57.45 -24.27 -8.65
CA HIS A 525 58.90 -24.04 -8.75
C HIS A 525 59.73 -25.11 -8.03
N ARG A 526 59.09 -26.22 -7.62
CA ARG A 526 59.75 -27.39 -7.05
C ARG A 526 59.87 -28.49 -8.09
N ARG A 527 61.08 -29.05 -8.23
CA ARG A 527 61.36 -30.18 -9.12
C ARG A 527 61.75 -31.43 -8.31
N PRO A 528 61.26 -32.62 -8.67
CA PRO A 528 61.72 -33.86 -8.06
C PRO A 528 63.14 -34.19 -8.52
N CYS A 529 63.95 -34.76 -7.63
CA CYS A 529 65.24 -35.30 -8.01
C CYS A 529 65.09 -36.72 -8.55
N ALA A 530 65.61 -37.00 -9.74
CA ALA A 530 65.64 -38.33 -10.36
C ALA A 530 66.41 -39.38 -9.53
N SER A 531 67.37 -38.94 -8.69
CA SER A 531 68.14 -39.82 -7.82
C SER A 531 67.42 -40.14 -6.51
N CYS A 532 66.98 -39.14 -5.75
CA CYS A 532 66.42 -39.33 -4.39
C CYS A 532 64.90 -39.20 -4.29
N GLY A 533 64.21 -38.85 -5.38
CA GLY A 533 62.76 -38.68 -5.45
C GLY A 533 62.22 -37.43 -4.74
N GLN A 534 63.04 -36.76 -3.91
CA GLN A 534 62.60 -35.60 -3.13
C GLN A 534 62.48 -34.35 -3.99
N ARG A 535 61.53 -33.47 -3.63
CA ARG A 535 61.27 -32.21 -4.31
C ARG A 535 62.08 -31.07 -3.69
N TYR A 536 62.88 -30.39 -4.51
CA TYR A 536 63.66 -29.22 -4.13
C TYR A 536 63.34 -28.05 -5.05
N CYS A 537 63.79 -26.85 -4.69
CA CYS A 537 63.65 -25.70 -5.57
C CYS A 537 64.36 -25.93 -6.90
N GLN A 538 63.83 -25.36 -7.98
CA GLN A 538 64.37 -25.55 -9.33
C GLN A 538 65.85 -25.18 -9.47
N ALA A 539 66.37 -24.23 -8.67
CA ALA A 539 67.80 -23.88 -8.72
C ALA A 539 68.72 -24.85 -7.92
N CYS A 540 68.15 -25.68 -7.04
CA CYS A 540 68.90 -26.71 -6.32
C CYS A 540 68.82 -28.09 -7.00
N VAL A 541 68.14 -28.18 -8.14
CA VAL A 541 68.11 -29.35 -9.02
C VAL A 541 68.84 -28.98 -10.31
N SER A 542 69.86 -29.76 -10.68
CA SER A 542 70.61 -29.52 -11.92
C SER A 542 69.79 -29.88 -13.16
N GLU A 543 70.31 -29.52 -14.33
CA GLU A 543 69.71 -29.85 -15.64
C GLU A 543 69.54 -31.35 -15.89
N ARG A 544 70.34 -32.20 -15.20
CA ARG A 544 70.23 -33.66 -15.27
C ARG A 544 69.25 -34.24 -14.24
N ASP A 545 68.33 -33.43 -13.73
CA ASP A 545 67.34 -33.76 -12.69
C ASP A 545 67.96 -34.31 -11.38
N ARG A 546 69.18 -33.92 -11.03
CA ARG A 546 69.83 -34.33 -9.78
C ARG A 546 69.94 -33.17 -8.81
N CYS A 547 69.51 -33.36 -7.57
CA CYS A 547 69.67 -32.32 -6.56
C CYS A 547 71.14 -32.15 -6.18
N GLN A 548 71.51 -30.94 -5.75
CA GLN A 548 72.88 -30.61 -5.34
C GLN A 548 73.41 -31.56 -4.26
N THR A 549 72.56 -32.00 -3.32
CA THR A 549 72.95 -33.00 -2.30
C THR A 549 73.29 -34.36 -2.89
N CYS A 550 72.57 -34.82 -3.91
CA CYS A 550 72.92 -36.09 -4.59
C CYS A 550 74.19 -35.95 -5.44
N LEU A 551 74.47 -34.75 -5.95
CA LEU A 551 75.69 -34.47 -6.71
C LEU A 551 76.93 -34.39 -5.79
N SER A 552 76.75 -33.93 -4.55
CA SER A 552 77.82 -33.82 -3.56
C SER A 552 78.10 -35.12 -2.76
N LEU A 553 77.53 -36.25 -3.15
CA LEU A 553 77.81 -37.56 -2.53
C LEU A 553 79.31 -37.87 -2.59
N GLN A 554 79.95 -38.05 -1.44
CA GLN A 554 81.36 -38.41 -1.35
C GLN A 554 81.53 -39.77 -0.66
N PRO A 555 82.55 -40.57 -1.04
CA PRO A 555 82.84 -41.83 -0.35
C PRO A 555 83.22 -41.52 1.10
N VAL A 556 82.78 -42.37 2.02
CA VAL A 556 83.00 -42.16 3.46
C VAL A 556 83.95 -43.19 4.06
N GLY A 557 84.70 -42.77 5.08
CA GLY A 557 85.57 -43.63 5.86
C GLY A 557 84.85 -44.49 6.91
N PRO A 558 85.59 -45.28 7.70
CA PRO A 558 85.04 -46.26 8.64
C PRO A 558 84.13 -45.65 9.72
N ALA A 559 84.52 -44.52 10.32
CA ALA A 559 83.76 -43.88 11.40
C ALA A 559 82.38 -43.40 10.95
N THR A 560 82.29 -42.74 9.79
CA THR A 560 81.01 -42.30 9.23
C THR A 560 80.17 -43.47 8.71
N THR A 561 80.83 -44.54 8.24
CA THR A 561 80.14 -45.78 7.86
C THR A 561 79.42 -46.39 9.06
N GLU A 562 80.07 -46.44 10.23
CA GLU A 562 79.45 -46.94 11.46
C GLU A 562 78.21 -46.12 11.85
N ALA A 563 78.29 -44.79 11.79
CA ALA A 563 77.14 -43.91 12.05
C ALA A 563 75.98 -44.13 11.05
N ILE A 564 76.29 -44.39 9.77
CA ILE A 564 75.30 -44.73 8.74
C ILE A 564 74.64 -46.09 9.05
N LEU A 565 75.44 -47.10 9.42
CA LEU A 565 74.95 -48.44 9.74
C LEU A 565 74.02 -48.40 10.96
N GLN A 566 74.39 -47.68 12.01
CA GLN A 566 73.55 -47.50 13.19
C GLN A 566 72.21 -46.85 12.85
N ARG A 567 72.23 -45.80 12.01
CA ARG A 567 71.01 -45.11 11.61
C ARG A 567 70.13 -45.95 10.68
N LEU A 568 70.73 -46.74 9.79
CA LEU A 568 70.00 -47.67 8.92
C LEU A 568 69.47 -48.89 9.67
N ALA A 569 70.15 -49.37 10.72
CA ALA A 569 69.65 -50.44 11.57
C ALA A 569 68.32 -50.05 12.22
N TYR A 570 68.17 -48.78 12.61
CA TYR A 570 66.91 -48.25 13.12
C TYR A 570 65.90 -47.97 12.01
N ALA A 571 66.30 -47.23 10.97
CA ALA A 571 65.36 -46.71 9.98
C ALA A 571 64.94 -47.73 8.91
N ALA A 572 65.76 -48.77 8.68
CA ALA A 572 65.55 -49.83 7.69
C ALA A 572 66.07 -51.20 8.20
N PRO A 573 65.52 -51.75 9.29
CA PRO A 573 66.06 -52.93 9.99
C PRO A 573 66.14 -54.19 9.11
N THR A 574 65.27 -54.31 8.11
CA THR A 574 65.23 -55.45 7.17
C THR A 574 66.27 -55.36 6.06
N PHE A 575 67.01 -54.24 5.96
CA PHE A 575 68.05 -54.08 4.95
C PHE A 575 69.40 -54.63 5.44
N PRO A 576 70.03 -55.56 4.70
CA PRO A 576 71.30 -56.16 5.12
C PRO A 576 72.47 -55.20 4.85
N ALA A 577 72.57 -54.13 5.65
CA ALA A 577 73.54 -53.05 5.49
C ALA A 577 75.00 -53.53 5.62
N ALA A 578 75.25 -54.55 6.44
CA ALA A 578 76.56 -55.19 6.59
C ALA A 578 77.12 -55.81 5.29
N ARG A 579 76.28 -56.07 4.28
CA ARG A 579 76.71 -56.63 2.98
C ARG A 579 77.11 -55.57 1.94
N ILE A 580 77.08 -54.29 2.31
CA ILE A 580 77.49 -53.18 1.45
C ILE A 580 78.99 -52.95 1.59
N ARG A 581 79.69 -52.87 0.45
CA ARG A 581 81.16 -52.77 0.44
C ARG A 581 81.68 -51.33 0.41
N GLN A 582 80.87 -50.42 -0.11
CA GLN A 582 81.24 -49.01 -0.26
C GLN A 582 80.02 -48.12 -0.01
N TRP A 583 80.25 -47.05 0.73
CA TRP A 583 79.24 -46.09 1.13
C TRP A 583 79.61 -44.69 0.66
N TRP A 584 78.60 -43.93 0.23
CA TRP A 584 78.68 -42.50 -0.01
C TRP A 584 77.62 -41.79 0.81
N PHE A 585 77.95 -40.58 1.24
CA PHE A 585 77.10 -39.77 2.10
C PHE A 585 77.10 -38.32 1.67
N ALA A 586 75.92 -37.70 1.77
CA ALA A 586 75.73 -36.27 1.70
C ALA A 586 74.52 -35.92 2.56
N ARG A 587 74.45 -34.68 3.05
CA ARG A 587 73.32 -34.21 3.85
C ARG A 587 72.91 -32.80 3.44
N ASN A 588 71.65 -32.51 3.66
CA ASN A 588 71.11 -31.15 3.64
C ASN A 588 70.30 -30.91 4.92
N ARG A 589 69.56 -29.81 5.01
CA ARG A 589 68.85 -29.40 6.24
C ARG A 589 67.77 -30.41 6.66
N HIS A 590 67.10 -31.05 5.70
CA HIS A 590 66.01 -31.98 5.99
C HIS A 590 66.38 -33.45 5.81
N TYR A 591 67.39 -33.77 4.98
CA TYR A 591 67.65 -35.14 4.57
C TYR A 591 69.12 -35.54 4.64
N TRP A 592 69.34 -36.77 5.08
CA TRP A 592 70.58 -37.51 4.86
C TRP A 592 70.39 -38.40 3.64
N ILE A 593 71.27 -38.25 2.66
CA ILE A 593 71.28 -39.04 1.44
C ILE A 593 72.45 -40.02 1.53
N VAL A 594 72.11 -41.31 1.59
CA VAL A 594 73.06 -42.40 1.72
C VAL A 594 73.00 -43.29 0.50
N LEU A 595 74.13 -43.54 -0.15
CA LEU A 595 74.24 -44.47 -1.27
C LEU A 595 75.17 -45.63 -0.87
N GLY A 596 74.67 -46.86 -0.94
CA GLY A 596 75.44 -48.07 -0.73
C GLY A 596 75.62 -48.87 -2.03
N ARG A 597 76.82 -49.38 -2.29
CA ARG A 597 77.10 -50.26 -3.43
C ARG A 597 77.38 -51.70 -3.00
N ARG A 598 76.62 -52.63 -3.58
CA ARG A 598 76.81 -54.07 -3.43
C ARG A 598 76.98 -54.73 -4.80
N TRP A 599 78.21 -55.12 -5.09
CA TRP A 599 78.61 -55.75 -6.36
C TRP A 599 78.27 -54.84 -7.55
N TRP A 600 77.16 -55.09 -8.26
CA TRP A 600 76.65 -54.27 -9.37
C TRP A 600 75.42 -53.42 -9.03
N ARG A 601 74.80 -53.62 -7.85
CA ARG A 601 73.55 -52.96 -7.46
C ARG A 601 73.81 -51.83 -6.47
N HIS A 602 73.13 -50.70 -6.67
CA HIS A 602 73.20 -49.54 -5.79
C HIS A 602 71.90 -49.39 -5.01
N HIS A 603 72.00 -48.93 -3.77
CA HIS A 603 70.90 -48.71 -2.85
C HIS A 603 70.96 -47.28 -2.31
N LEU A 604 70.00 -46.44 -2.67
CA LEU A 604 69.88 -45.08 -2.16
C LEU A 604 68.83 -45.01 -1.06
N PHE A 605 69.18 -44.37 0.05
CA PHE A 605 68.31 -44.07 1.17
C PHE A 605 68.26 -42.57 1.40
N VAL A 606 67.05 -42.05 1.58
CA VAL A 606 66.79 -40.69 2.05
C VAL A 606 66.23 -40.81 3.45
N LEU A 607 67.01 -40.40 4.44
CA LEU A 607 66.61 -40.42 5.84
C LEU A 607 66.23 -39.01 6.25
N ASP A 608 65.14 -38.87 6.99
CA ASP A 608 64.77 -37.61 7.61
C ASP A 608 65.81 -37.25 8.69
N ALA A 609 66.31 -36.02 8.63
CA ALA A 609 67.35 -35.55 9.54
C ALA A 609 66.84 -35.53 11.00
N GLU A 610 65.56 -35.24 11.22
CA GLU A 610 64.94 -35.10 12.54
C GLU A 610 64.27 -36.41 12.97
N ARG A 611 63.41 -37.00 12.12
CA ARG A 611 62.51 -38.10 12.51
C ARG A 611 63.15 -39.49 12.53
N ARG A 612 64.42 -39.62 12.11
CA ARG A 612 65.16 -40.89 12.01
C ARG A 612 64.48 -41.97 11.14
N GLU A 613 63.54 -41.59 10.28
CA GLU A 613 62.81 -42.50 9.40
C GLU A 613 63.36 -42.48 7.96
N VAL A 614 63.15 -43.57 7.21
CA VAL A 614 63.41 -43.60 5.76
C VAL A 614 62.24 -42.98 5.03
N ARG A 615 62.45 -41.80 4.44
CA ARG A 615 61.44 -41.14 3.59
C ARG A 615 61.36 -41.75 2.20
N TRP A 616 62.47 -42.27 1.69
CA TRP A 616 62.51 -42.86 0.36
C TRP A 616 63.68 -43.83 0.19
N ARG A 617 63.43 -44.93 -0.54
CA ARG A 617 64.41 -45.96 -0.84
C ARG A 617 64.28 -46.41 -2.29
N ARG A 618 65.41 -46.49 -3.01
CA ARG A 618 65.47 -47.08 -4.35
C ARG A 618 66.67 -47.98 -4.51
N SER A 619 66.47 -49.10 -5.20
CA SER A 619 67.52 -50.08 -5.46
C SER A 619 67.55 -50.38 -6.96
N GLY A 620 68.66 -50.08 -7.63
CA GLY A 620 68.71 -50.18 -9.09
C GLY A 620 70.13 -50.17 -9.66
N TRP A 621 70.21 -50.49 -10.94
CA TRP A 621 71.47 -50.60 -11.69
C TRP A 621 71.91 -49.22 -12.23
N SER A 622 70.96 -48.32 -12.46
CA SER A 622 71.15 -46.98 -13.06
C SER A 622 71.51 -45.87 -12.07
N LEU A 623 71.61 -46.15 -10.77
CA LEU A 623 72.06 -45.19 -9.75
C LEU A 623 73.60 -45.10 -9.80
N ARG A 624 74.17 -44.28 -10.69
CA ARG A 624 75.63 -44.11 -10.79
C ARG A 624 76.16 -43.33 -9.60
N ALA A 625 77.10 -43.91 -8.85
CA ALA A 625 77.92 -43.18 -7.88
C ALA A 625 78.84 -42.18 -8.61
N PRO A 626 79.15 -41.01 -8.02
CA PRO A 626 80.16 -40.12 -8.55
C PRO A 626 81.53 -40.83 -8.58
N ARG A 627 82.28 -40.67 -9.68
CA ARG A 627 83.63 -41.24 -9.84
C ARG A 627 84.58 -40.58 -8.83
N ARG A 628 85.59 -41.33 -8.34
CA ARG A 628 86.62 -40.81 -7.43
C ARG A 628 87.34 -39.61 -8.08
N PRO A 629 87.57 -38.50 -7.37
CA PRO A 629 88.49 -37.48 -7.87
C PRO A 629 89.90 -38.08 -7.86
N GLY A 630 90.50 -38.24 -9.04
CA GLY A 630 91.85 -38.84 -9.21
C GLY A 630 92.01 -39.76 -10.41
N ASP A 631 90.95 -40.07 -11.15
CA ASP A 631 91.01 -40.88 -12.37
C ASP A 631 90.92 -39.96 -13.60
N THR A 632 92.02 -39.29 -13.95
CA THR A 632 92.15 -38.51 -15.18
C THR A 632 92.36 -39.45 -16.36
N GLY A 633 91.26 -39.90 -16.95
CA GLY A 633 91.21 -40.28 -18.37
C GLY A 633 90.77 -39.06 -19.17
N GLN A 634 91.64 -38.60 -20.07
CA GLN A 634 91.39 -37.52 -21.03
C GLN A 634 90.09 -37.76 -21.82
N GLY A 635 89.38 -36.68 -22.15
CA GLY A 635 88.35 -36.67 -23.20
C GLY A 635 86.97 -36.18 -22.76
N GLU A 636 86.76 -34.87 -22.92
CA GLU A 636 85.61 -34.23 -23.58
C GLU A 636 85.06 -33.02 -22.85
N ALA A 637 85.10 -31.91 -23.58
CA ALA A 637 84.73 -30.57 -23.20
C ALA A 637 83.20 -30.39 -23.17
N LEU A 638 82.72 -29.74 -22.11
CA LEU A 638 81.71 -28.67 -22.07
C LEU A 638 81.56 -28.21 -20.61
#